data_AF-A0A7Y2CXJ6-F1
#
_entry.id   AF-A0A7Y2CXJ6-F1
#
_cell.length_a   1.000
_cell.length_b   1.000
_cell.length_c   1.000
_cell.angle_alpha   90.00
_cell.angle_beta   90.00
_cell.angle_gamma   90.00
#
_symmetry.space_group_name_H-M   'P 1'
#
loop_
_entity.id
_entity.type
_entity.pdbx_description
1 polymer ?
#
loop_
_entity_poly.entity_id
_entity_poly.type
_entity_poly.pdbx_seq_one_letter_code
_entity_poly.pdbx_strand_id
1 'polypeptide(L)'
;MKNVLHSLLFAAAFLVSLVPPGLASPERVALVLGMADYEAIEPLANTRNDAEGLARTLTDIGFDVTLGLDTTAEELRALMRDFAFRSETADLALIYFAGHGIEVQGENFLIPVDAKPRSNLEVQQQSVSLQELLAVVERARKMRIVILDSCRNNPLGGMIDLEQVQSTNLQSTTEATRGAGGLAAANPDRGTLVAFAAKDGQVALDGNRGNSPYARALMDKMAKPGLEISLMFRQVRDAVLNETGNLQEPHTYGSLSGTPFYLSGALEGQPDISGGEPAKTWSKLRPDQESQLLALAQLGDTRSMLGLAYIRLNPEDPRFDPAAAVSFLEDAAAKGSPEAQMELAKLFEQGIGVEQDEKRALELYRAAADQNFADAVNDLGFLYYHGGLGLRADVTKALELFERAADLRQPEAQFNFAALIDDGLIPDKGPTDAAGYLYAALRSGSQDVLNLLLERPTMFSLKTRQELQKQLKNYDFYTGKIDGDIGPGTKRSIKAAYGLKEG
;
A
#
# COMPACT_ATOMS: atom_id res chain seq x y z
N MET A 1 -39.53 63.28 -29.06
CA MET A 1 -38.82 63.69 -30.29
C MET A 1 -37.35 63.28 -30.15
N LYS A 2 -36.84 62.53 -31.14
CA LYS A 2 -35.43 62.20 -31.45
C LYS A 2 -34.77 61.13 -30.53
N ASN A 3 -34.75 59.86 -30.96
CA ASN A 3 -33.69 59.14 -31.73
C ASN A 3 -32.50 58.76 -30.80
N VAL A 4 -31.94 57.54 -30.75
CA VAL A 4 -31.26 56.78 -31.82
C VAL A 4 -30.91 55.35 -31.33
N LEU A 5 -31.00 54.39 -32.26
CA LEU A 5 -30.34 53.06 -32.43
C LEU A 5 -30.56 51.88 -31.47
N HIS A 6 -31.08 50.82 -32.12
CA HIS A 6 -30.96 49.42 -31.75
C HIS A 6 -29.54 48.91 -32.02
N SER A 7 -28.99 48.14 -31.09
CA SER A 7 -27.92 47.17 -31.36
C SER A 7 -28.41 45.79 -30.94
N LEU A 8 -28.61 44.94 -31.95
CA LEU A 8 -28.73 43.50 -31.78
C LEU A 8 -27.40 42.96 -31.25
N LEU A 9 -27.42 42.24 -30.13
CA LEU A 9 -26.37 41.31 -29.75
C LEU A 9 -27.01 39.94 -29.52
N PHE A 10 -26.72 39.03 -30.45
CA PHE A 10 -26.93 37.60 -30.33
C PHE A 10 -26.14 37.11 -29.11
N ALA A 11 -26.83 36.79 -28.01
CA ALA A 11 -26.26 35.99 -26.94
C ALA A 11 -26.32 34.52 -27.38
N ALA A 12 -25.20 34.02 -27.92
CA ALA A 12 -25.00 32.58 -28.05
C ALA A 12 -24.95 31.99 -26.64
N ALA A 13 -25.97 31.23 -26.27
CA ALA A 13 -26.00 30.44 -25.05
C ALA A 13 -24.95 29.33 -25.16
N PHE A 14 -23.76 29.56 -24.62
CA PHE A 14 -22.87 28.46 -24.26
C PHE A 14 -23.49 27.78 -23.03
N LEU A 15 -24.13 26.63 -23.25
CA LEU A 15 -24.37 25.66 -22.19
C LEU A 15 -22.98 25.14 -21.78
N VAL A 16 -22.35 25.81 -20.82
CA VAL A 16 -21.29 25.20 -20.03
C VAL A 16 -21.98 24.13 -19.19
N SER A 17 -21.78 22.87 -19.54
CA SER A 17 -22.07 21.77 -18.62
C SER A 17 -21.21 21.99 -17.38
N LEU A 18 -21.80 22.52 -16.31
CA LEU A 18 -21.21 22.46 -14.99
C LEU A 18 -21.18 20.98 -14.58
N VAL A 19 -20.08 20.31 -14.90
CA VAL A 19 -19.67 19.11 -14.18
C VAL A 19 -19.26 19.61 -12.78
N PRO A 20 -19.91 19.16 -11.69
CA PRO A 20 -19.43 19.49 -10.36
C PRO A 20 -18.01 18.93 -10.20
N PRO A 21 -17.08 19.62 -9.51
CA PRO A 21 -15.76 19.05 -9.23
C PRO A 21 -15.95 17.81 -8.37
N GLY A 22 -15.90 16.64 -9.01
CA GLY A 22 -16.15 15.34 -8.40
C GLY A 22 -14.88 14.76 -7.77
N LEU A 23 -14.96 14.51 -6.46
CA LEU A 23 -14.61 13.24 -5.80
C LEU A 23 -13.19 12.66 -5.88
N ALA A 24 -12.20 13.31 -6.49
CA ALA A 24 -10.82 12.85 -6.36
C ALA A 24 -10.26 13.26 -4.97
N SER A 25 -10.19 12.32 -4.01
CA SER A 25 -9.44 12.55 -2.77
C SER A 25 -7.95 12.36 -3.06
N PRO A 26 -7.06 13.32 -2.73
CA PRO A 26 -5.61 13.15 -2.88
C PRO A 26 -5.04 11.99 -2.04
N GLU A 27 -5.84 11.37 -1.19
CA GLU A 27 -5.50 10.21 -0.37
C GLU A 27 -5.53 8.89 -1.16
N ARG A 28 -6.12 8.84 -2.37
CA ARG A 28 -6.22 7.63 -3.18
C ARG A 28 -5.65 7.89 -4.57
N VAL A 29 -4.53 7.26 -4.90
CA VAL A 29 -3.87 7.41 -6.20
C VAL A 29 -3.76 6.07 -6.92
N ALA A 30 -3.94 6.07 -8.24
CA ALA A 30 -3.75 4.88 -9.05
C ALA A 30 -2.91 5.15 -10.29
N LEU A 31 -2.02 4.21 -10.62
CA LEU A 31 -1.34 4.12 -11.91
C LEU A 31 -1.89 2.90 -12.65
N VAL A 32 -2.58 3.14 -13.75
CA VAL A 32 -3.21 2.11 -14.57
C VAL A 32 -2.46 2.03 -15.89
N LEU A 33 -1.92 0.85 -16.20
CA LEU A 33 -1.06 0.61 -17.35
C LEU A 33 -1.68 -0.46 -18.25
N GLY A 34 -1.81 -0.15 -19.54
CA GLY A 34 -2.30 -1.10 -20.56
C GLY A 34 -1.33 -1.17 -21.74
N MET A 35 -0.75 -2.34 -21.98
CA MET A 35 0.20 -2.59 -23.07
C MET A 35 -0.44 -3.54 -24.08
N ALA A 36 -0.69 -3.05 -25.29
CA ALA A 36 -1.41 -3.76 -26.35
C ALA A 36 -0.59 -3.86 -27.64
N ASP A 37 -0.07 -2.73 -28.13
CA ASP A 37 0.54 -2.60 -29.46
C ASP A 37 2.06 -2.81 -29.43
N TYR A 38 2.47 -4.06 -29.18
CA TYR A 38 3.89 -4.44 -29.07
C TYR A 38 4.62 -4.38 -30.43
N GLU A 39 5.81 -3.78 -30.45
CA GLU A 39 6.61 -3.66 -31.69
C GLU A 39 7.22 -4.99 -32.16
N ALA A 40 7.59 -5.87 -31.23
CA ALA A 40 8.33 -7.10 -31.50
C ALA A 40 7.70 -8.37 -30.93
N ILE A 41 6.62 -8.24 -30.15
CA ILE A 41 5.91 -9.33 -29.49
C ILE A 41 4.47 -9.35 -30.01
N GLU A 42 3.77 -10.47 -29.88
CA GLU A 42 2.36 -10.59 -30.26
C GLU A 42 1.49 -9.53 -29.55
N PRO A 43 0.70 -8.72 -30.30
CA PRO A 43 -0.20 -7.74 -29.71
C PRO A 43 -1.29 -8.37 -28.86
N LEU A 44 -1.74 -7.65 -27.83
CA LEU A 44 -2.84 -8.06 -26.97
C LEU A 44 -4.07 -7.18 -27.22
N ALA A 45 -5.19 -7.79 -27.62
CA ALA A 45 -6.35 -7.04 -28.10
C ALA A 45 -7.15 -6.33 -26.99
N ASN A 46 -7.12 -6.84 -25.76
CA ASN A 46 -8.04 -6.43 -24.69
C ASN A 46 -7.39 -5.58 -23.58
N THR A 47 -6.06 -5.58 -23.46
CA THR A 47 -5.33 -4.91 -22.37
C THR A 47 -5.60 -3.40 -22.32
N ARG A 48 -5.74 -2.74 -23.48
CA ARG A 48 -6.17 -1.34 -23.56
C ARG A 48 -7.59 -1.14 -23.01
N ASN A 49 -8.54 -2.02 -23.38
CA ASN A 49 -9.92 -1.93 -22.89
C ASN A 49 -9.98 -2.15 -21.37
N ASP A 50 -9.21 -3.11 -20.87
CA ASP A 50 -9.10 -3.42 -19.45
C ASP A 50 -8.55 -2.23 -18.66
N ALA A 51 -7.45 -1.65 -19.12
CA ALA A 51 -6.84 -0.47 -18.51
C ALA A 51 -7.78 0.75 -18.54
N GLU A 52 -8.42 1.04 -19.67
CA GLU A 52 -9.38 2.15 -19.76
C GLU A 52 -10.61 1.93 -18.87
N GLY A 53 -11.16 0.71 -18.86
CA GLY A 53 -12.33 0.35 -18.04
C GLY A 53 -12.03 0.45 -16.55
N LEU A 54 -10.88 -0.06 -16.12
CA LEU A 54 -10.47 0.01 -14.73
C LEU A 54 -10.13 1.44 -14.31
N ALA A 55 -9.47 2.23 -15.16
CA ALA A 55 -9.20 3.63 -14.89
C ALA A 55 -10.48 4.44 -14.66
N ARG A 56 -11.53 4.20 -15.47
CA ARG A 56 -12.86 4.80 -15.26
C ARG A 56 -13.47 4.35 -13.93
N THR A 57 -13.46 3.05 -13.66
CA THR A 57 -14.01 2.49 -12.40
C THR A 57 -13.32 3.05 -11.16
N LEU A 58 -11.99 3.17 -11.18
CA LEU A 58 -11.21 3.75 -10.08
C LEU A 58 -11.50 5.24 -9.91
N THR A 59 -11.62 5.98 -11.01
CA THR A 59 -12.02 7.39 -10.99
C THR A 59 -13.41 7.57 -10.37
N ASP A 60 -14.37 6.71 -10.75
CA ASP A 60 -15.75 6.77 -10.25
C ASP A 60 -15.84 6.49 -8.74
N ILE A 61 -14.92 5.70 -8.18
CA ILE A 61 -14.84 5.43 -6.73
C ILE A 61 -13.85 6.34 -6.00
N GLY A 62 -13.39 7.42 -6.65
CA GLY A 62 -12.68 8.54 -6.02
C GLY A 62 -11.15 8.49 -6.01
N PHE A 63 -10.54 7.66 -6.88
CA PHE A 63 -9.10 7.70 -7.09
C PHE A 63 -8.69 8.85 -8.03
N ASP A 64 -7.52 9.42 -7.76
CA ASP A 64 -6.76 10.23 -8.71
C ASP A 64 -5.92 9.30 -9.60
N VAL A 65 -6.42 9.05 -10.82
CA VAL A 65 -5.89 8.04 -11.75
C VAL A 65 -4.94 8.65 -12.78
N THR A 66 -3.78 8.03 -12.94
CA THR A 66 -2.88 8.22 -14.09
C THR A 66 -2.95 6.99 -14.98
N LEU A 67 -3.36 7.19 -16.23
CA LEU A 67 -3.47 6.14 -17.25
C LEU A 67 -2.30 6.22 -18.23
N GLY A 68 -1.53 5.14 -18.35
CA GLY A 68 -0.51 4.94 -19.37
C GLY A 68 -0.94 3.83 -20.33
N LEU A 69 -0.99 4.12 -21.63
CA LEU A 69 -1.32 3.16 -22.67
C LEU A 69 -0.17 3.04 -23.66
N ASP A 70 0.20 1.81 -24.01
CA ASP A 70 1.24 1.51 -25.00
C ASP A 70 2.53 2.31 -24.78
N THR A 71 2.97 2.40 -23.53
CA THR A 71 4.11 3.24 -23.15
C THR A 71 5.44 2.57 -23.46
N THR A 72 6.40 3.35 -23.94
CA THR A 72 7.80 2.91 -24.05
C THR A 72 8.42 2.65 -22.68
N ALA A 73 9.56 1.96 -22.64
CA ALA A 73 10.30 1.70 -21.41
C ALA A 73 10.79 2.98 -20.70
N GLU A 74 11.03 4.07 -21.46
CA GLU A 74 11.40 5.37 -20.90
C GLU A 74 10.18 6.06 -20.26
N GLU A 75 9.06 6.11 -20.97
CA GLU A 75 7.81 6.70 -20.50
C GLU A 75 7.26 5.97 -19.28
N LEU A 76 7.29 4.63 -19.28
CA LEU A 76 6.88 3.81 -18.14
C LEU A 76 7.68 4.17 -16.88
N ARG A 77 9.01 4.27 -16.99
CA ARG A 77 9.86 4.65 -15.86
C ARG A 77 9.62 6.09 -15.41
N ALA A 78 9.27 7.00 -16.33
CA ALA A 78 8.88 8.36 -15.96
C ALA A 78 7.57 8.38 -15.16
N LEU A 79 6.54 7.67 -15.65
CA LEU A 79 5.27 7.52 -14.93
C LEU A 79 5.45 6.90 -13.54
N MET A 80 6.31 5.88 -13.42
CA MET A 80 6.64 5.27 -12.13
C MET A 80 7.31 6.24 -11.16
N ARG A 81 8.26 7.07 -11.62
CA ARG A 81 8.91 8.09 -10.77
C ARG A 81 7.91 9.13 -10.27
N ASP A 82 7.07 9.64 -11.17
CA ASP A 82 6.04 10.63 -10.82
C ASP A 82 5.00 10.03 -9.86
N PHE A 83 4.59 8.78 -10.09
CA PHE A 83 3.66 8.07 -9.23
C PHE A 83 4.27 7.76 -7.86
N ALA A 84 5.55 7.40 -7.77
CA ALA A 84 6.25 7.16 -6.51
C ALA A 84 6.25 8.40 -5.61
N PHE A 85 6.48 9.59 -6.18
CA PHE A 85 6.41 10.83 -5.42
C PHE A 85 5.00 11.13 -4.89
N ARG A 86 3.97 10.88 -5.70
CA ARG A 86 2.56 11.07 -5.30
C ARG A 86 2.09 10.05 -4.27
N SER A 87 2.58 8.81 -4.36
CA SER A 87 2.20 7.71 -3.48
C SER A 87 2.61 7.98 -2.03
N GLU A 88 3.72 8.70 -1.78
CA GLU A 88 4.21 9.00 -0.43
C GLU A 88 3.18 9.69 0.49
N THR A 89 2.24 10.46 -0.06
CA THR A 89 1.16 11.11 0.71
C THR A 89 -0.19 10.43 0.58
N ALA A 90 -0.29 9.43 -0.29
CA ALA A 90 -1.52 8.71 -0.47
C ALA A 90 -1.72 7.73 0.70
N ASP A 91 -2.95 7.66 1.20
CA ASP A 91 -3.36 6.56 2.06
C ASP A 91 -3.36 5.24 1.30
N LEU A 92 -3.75 5.31 0.03
CA LEU A 92 -3.89 4.17 -0.86
C LEU A 92 -3.19 4.44 -2.19
N ALA A 93 -2.22 3.59 -2.52
CA ALA A 93 -1.61 3.54 -3.83
C ALA A 93 -1.93 2.22 -4.52
N LEU A 94 -2.47 2.31 -5.74
CA LEU A 94 -2.79 1.15 -6.58
C LEU A 94 -2.02 1.22 -7.89
N ILE A 95 -1.33 0.15 -8.26
CA ILE A 95 -0.84 -0.06 -9.62
C ILE A 95 -1.66 -1.19 -10.25
N TYR A 96 -2.17 -0.96 -11.44
CA TYR A 96 -2.73 -2.00 -12.30
C TYR A 96 -1.91 -2.10 -13.57
N PHE A 97 -1.52 -3.30 -13.95
CA PHE A 97 -0.85 -3.57 -15.21
C PHE A 97 -1.60 -4.65 -15.98
N ALA A 98 -1.98 -4.34 -17.21
CA ALA A 98 -2.45 -5.31 -18.21
C ALA A 98 -1.48 -5.35 -19.39
N GLY A 99 -0.92 -6.51 -19.69
CA GLY A 99 0.13 -6.66 -20.71
C GLY A 99 0.87 -7.98 -20.63
N HIS A 100 1.94 -8.14 -21.41
CA HIS A 100 2.83 -9.31 -21.30
C HIS A 100 3.68 -9.24 -20.03
N GLY A 101 3.74 -10.37 -19.32
CA GLY A 101 4.63 -10.57 -18.18
C GLY A 101 5.44 -11.85 -18.35
N ILE A 102 6.68 -11.85 -17.89
CA ILE A 102 7.57 -13.02 -17.96
C ILE A 102 8.35 -13.19 -16.66
N GLU A 103 8.53 -14.43 -16.22
CA GLU A 103 9.47 -14.77 -15.15
C GLU A 103 10.87 -15.07 -15.70
N VAL A 104 11.87 -14.42 -15.11
CA VAL A 104 13.28 -14.73 -15.33
C VAL A 104 13.94 -14.94 -13.97
N GLN A 105 14.44 -16.16 -13.73
CA GLN A 105 15.17 -16.51 -12.50
C GLN A 105 14.38 -16.24 -11.21
N GLY A 106 13.07 -16.50 -11.19
CA GLY A 106 12.23 -16.25 -10.01
C GLY A 106 11.83 -14.79 -9.82
N GLU A 107 12.07 -13.91 -10.80
CA GLU A 107 11.64 -12.53 -10.78
C GLU A 107 10.69 -12.22 -11.95
N ASN A 108 9.66 -11.41 -11.66
CA ASN A 108 8.62 -11.01 -12.59
C ASN A 108 8.99 -9.74 -13.33
N PHE A 109 8.94 -9.78 -14.65
CA PHE A 109 9.16 -8.64 -15.53
C PHE A 109 7.91 -8.33 -16.32
N LEU A 110 7.58 -7.04 -16.39
CA LEU A 110 6.47 -6.48 -17.13
C LEU A 110 7.03 -5.80 -18.37
N ILE A 111 6.54 -6.18 -19.54
CA ILE A 111 7.15 -5.84 -20.82
C ILE A 111 6.52 -4.56 -21.42
N PRO A 112 7.30 -3.47 -21.62
CA PRO A 112 6.88 -2.29 -22.38
C PRO A 112 6.71 -2.59 -23.87
N VAL A 113 5.97 -1.74 -24.60
CA VAL A 113 5.63 -2.04 -26.01
C VAL A 113 6.81 -1.97 -26.98
N ASP A 114 7.83 -1.18 -26.67
CA ASP A 114 9.05 -0.99 -27.47
C ASP A 114 10.13 -2.04 -27.17
N ALA A 115 9.92 -2.88 -26.16
CA ALA A 115 10.88 -3.90 -25.77
C ALA A 115 11.03 -4.98 -26.86
N LYS A 116 12.27 -5.33 -27.18
CA LYS A 116 12.63 -6.34 -28.18
C LYS A 116 13.54 -7.43 -27.58
N PRO A 117 13.19 -8.01 -26.43
CA PRO A 117 14.08 -8.93 -25.75
C PRO A 117 14.24 -10.23 -26.54
N ARG A 118 15.48 -10.65 -26.73
CA ARG A 118 15.86 -11.94 -27.36
C ARG A 118 16.57 -12.89 -26.41
N SER A 119 16.82 -12.45 -25.17
CA SER A 119 17.47 -13.22 -24.12
C SER A 119 16.97 -12.78 -22.74
N ASN A 120 17.21 -13.61 -21.73
CA ASN A 120 16.90 -13.29 -20.33
C ASN A 120 17.57 -11.98 -19.86
N LEU A 121 18.81 -11.73 -20.29
CA LEU A 121 19.53 -10.49 -19.97
C LEU A 121 18.85 -9.26 -20.59
N GLU A 122 18.37 -9.40 -21.83
CA GLU A 122 17.64 -8.31 -22.51
C GLU A 122 16.27 -8.07 -21.89
N VAL A 123 15.58 -9.11 -21.40
CA VAL A 123 14.35 -8.94 -20.59
C VAL A 123 14.65 -8.05 -19.38
N GLN A 124 15.70 -8.37 -18.61
CA GLN A 124 16.08 -7.60 -17.42
C GLN A 124 16.45 -6.14 -17.75
N GLN A 125 17.08 -5.88 -18.90
CA GLN A 125 17.50 -4.53 -19.29
C GLN A 125 16.37 -3.67 -19.87
N GLN A 126 15.45 -4.28 -20.61
CA GLN A 126 14.43 -3.57 -21.38
C GLN A 126 13.07 -3.51 -20.70
N SER A 127 12.89 -4.24 -19.59
CA SER A 127 11.60 -4.36 -18.89
C SER A 127 11.64 -3.69 -17.52
N VAL A 128 10.50 -3.71 -16.83
CA VAL A 128 10.38 -3.28 -15.43
C VAL A 128 10.06 -4.49 -14.58
N SER A 129 10.71 -4.63 -13.43
CA SER A 129 10.45 -5.75 -12.52
C SER A 129 9.30 -5.48 -11.55
N LEU A 130 8.67 -6.54 -11.02
CA LEU A 130 7.67 -6.41 -9.95
C LEU A 130 8.28 -5.78 -8.69
N GLN A 131 9.57 -6.00 -8.41
CA GLN A 131 10.23 -5.35 -7.27
C GLN A 131 10.28 -3.84 -7.47
N GLU A 132 10.57 -3.37 -8.69
CA GLU A 132 10.51 -1.94 -9.02
C GLU A 132 9.10 -1.38 -8.84
N LEU A 133 8.05 -2.10 -9.25
CA LEU A 133 6.65 -1.66 -9.02
C LEU A 133 6.29 -1.62 -7.53
N LEU A 134 6.75 -2.59 -6.74
CA LEU A 134 6.53 -2.61 -5.29
C LEU A 134 7.21 -1.42 -4.62
N ALA A 135 8.44 -1.09 -5.02
CA ALA A 135 9.18 0.08 -4.52
C ALA A 135 8.44 1.40 -4.80
N VAL A 136 7.74 1.51 -5.93
CA VAL A 136 6.95 2.71 -6.29
C VAL A 136 5.78 2.95 -5.33
N VAL A 137 5.12 1.89 -4.85
CA VAL A 137 3.99 2.01 -3.91
C VAL A 137 4.43 1.93 -2.44
N GLU A 138 5.65 1.50 -2.16
CA GLU A 138 6.20 1.26 -0.82
C GLU A 138 5.95 2.44 0.13
N ARG A 139 5.96 3.67 -0.40
CA ARG A 139 5.82 4.86 0.44
C ARG A 139 4.40 5.30 0.79
N ALA A 140 3.36 4.68 0.23
CA ALA A 140 1.99 4.95 0.65
C ALA A 140 1.76 4.64 2.14
N ARG A 141 0.80 5.35 2.75
CA ARG A 141 0.65 5.41 4.21
C ARG A 141 -0.05 4.19 4.79
N LYS A 142 -1.16 3.77 4.16
CA LYS A 142 -2.04 2.73 4.73
C LYS A 142 -1.99 1.45 3.90
N MET A 143 -2.12 1.57 2.58
CA MET A 143 -2.38 0.43 1.70
C MET A 143 -1.69 0.56 0.35
N ARG A 144 -1.12 -0.57 -0.08
CA ARG A 144 -0.35 -0.68 -1.33
C ARG A 144 -0.88 -1.86 -2.10
N ILE A 145 -1.31 -1.63 -3.33
CA ILE A 145 -1.92 -2.67 -4.15
C ILE A 145 -1.21 -2.70 -5.49
N VAL A 146 -0.70 -3.86 -5.88
CA VAL A 146 -0.21 -4.11 -7.24
C VAL A 146 -1.05 -5.23 -7.84
N ILE A 147 -1.71 -4.95 -8.96
CA ILE A 147 -2.58 -5.89 -9.66
C ILE A 147 -1.98 -6.16 -11.03
N LEU A 148 -1.64 -7.43 -11.27
CA LEU A 148 -1.07 -7.90 -12.53
C LEU A 148 -2.12 -8.71 -13.30
N ASP A 149 -2.70 -8.09 -14.32
CA ASP A 149 -3.53 -8.75 -15.34
C ASP A 149 -2.68 -9.09 -16.57
N SER A 150 -1.61 -9.86 -16.33
CA SER A 150 -0.66 -10.22 -17.36
C SER A 150 -0.79 -11.67 -17.80
N CYS A 151 -0.71 -11.90 -19.11
CA CYS A 151 -0.51 -13.22 -19.68
C CYS A 151 0.84 -13.79 -19.22
N ARG A 152 0.82 -14.96 -18.59
CA ARG A 152 2.02 -15.63 -18.04
C ARG A 152 2.69 -16.59 -19.03
N ASN A 153 2.22 -16.59 -20.29
CA ASN A 153 2.86 -17.35 -21.36
C ASN A 153 4.14 -16.62 -21.76
N ASN A 154 5.26 -17.34 -21.81
CA ASN A 154 6.51 -16.76 -22.29
C ASN A 154 6.33 -16.29 -23.76
N PRO A 155 6.32 -14.97 -24.03
CA PRO A 155 6.10 -14.46 -25.38
C PRO A 155 7.29 -14.77 -26.32
N LEU A 156 8.41 -15.25 -25.79
CA LEU A 156 9.66 -15.53 -26.49
C LEU A 156 9.78 -16.99 -26.96
N GLY A 157 8.67 -17.74 -26.98
CA GLY A 157 8.59 -19.17 -27.25
C GLY A 157 9.71 -19.75 -28.12
N GLY A 158 10.56 -20.61 -27.53
CA GLY A 158 11.59 -21.40 -28.22
C GLY A 158 12.79 -20.64 -28.81
N MET A 159 12.84 -19.30 -28.74
CA MET A 159 13.94 -18.52 -29.34
C MET A 159 15.16 -18.33 -28.42
N ILE A 160 15.07 -18.80 -27.17
CA ILE A 160 16.20 -18.82 -26.24
C ILE A 160 16.68 -20.26 -26.13
N ASP A 161 17.74 -20.57 -26.86
CA ASP A 161 18.46 -21.83 -26.77
C ASP A 161 19.12 -21.91 -25.39
N LEU A 162 18.44 -22.54 -24.43
CA LEU A 162 18.89 -22.74 -23.06
C LEU A 162 20.16 -23.62 -22.97
N GLU A 163 20.65 -24.16 -24.09
CA GLU A 163 21.84 -25.01 -24.12
C GLU A 163 23.17 -24.24 -24.20
N GLN A 164 23.20 -22.96 -24.59
CA GLN A 164 24.48 -22.27 -24.82
C GLN A 164 25.11 -21.54 -23.63
N VAL A 165 24.46 -21.51 -22.45
CA VAL A 165 25.05 -20.87 -21.25
C VAL A 165 25.72 -21.88 -20.31
N GLN A 166 25.70 -23.18 -20.63
CA GLN A 166 26.24 -24.25 -19.77
C GLN A 166 27.71 -24.63 -20.01
N SER A 167 28.54 -23.67 -20.42
CA SER A 167 30.00 -23.91 -20.42
C SER A 167 30.76 -22.70 -19.91
N THR A 168 30.66 -22.43 -18.61
CA THR A 168 31.84 -22.19 -17.75
C THR A 168 31.44 -22.08 -16.27
N ASN A 169 31.80 -23.11 -15.51
CA ASN A 169 32.04 -23.12 -14.06
C ASN A 169 30.89 -22.75 -13.10
N LEU A 170 30.25 -23.75 -12.48
CA LEU A 170 30.38 -24.11 -11.05
C LEU A 170 29.36 -25.20 -10.65
N GLN A 171 29.66 -25.85 -9.53
CA GLN A 171 29.18 -27.17 -9.09
C GLN A 171 27.67 -27.28 -8.83
N SER A 172 27.16 -28.44 -9.23
CA SER A 172 25.95 -29.15 -8.80
C SER A 172 25.27 -28.70 -7.50
N THR A 173 24.01 -28.30 -7.61
CA THR A 173 22.92 -28.93 -6.85
C THR A 173 21.80 -29.30 -7.83
N THR A 174 21.42 -30.57 -7.81
CA THR A 174 20.37 -31.17 -8.63
C THR A 174 19.00 -30.85 -8.05
N GLU A 175 18.36 -29.80 -8.56
CA GLU A 175 16.91 -29.76 -8.79
C GLU A 175 16.69 -29.16 -10.17
N ALA A 176 16.25 -30.00 -11.10
CA ALA A 176 15.88 -29.57 -12.45
C ALA A 176 14.57 -28.78 -12.37
N THR A 177 14.66 -27.46 -12.19
CA THR A 177 13.59 -26.53 -12.53
C THR A 177 13.36 -26.59 -14.03
N ARG A 178 12.41 -27.42 -14.44
CA ARG A 178 11.82 -27.33 -15.78
C ARG A 178 11.22 -25.93 -15.88
N GLY A 179 11.79 -25.10 -16.74
CA GLY A 179 11.18 -23.83 -17.13
C GLY A 179 9.80 -24.10 -17.73
N ALA A 180 8.76 -23.91 -16.92
CA ALA A 180 7.39 -23.76 -17.37
C ALA A 180 7.08 -22.26 -17.22
N GLY A 181 6.79 -21.58 -18.33
CA GLY A 181 6.55 -20.13 -18.37
C GLY A 181 5.48 -19.71 -17.36
N GLY A 182 5.81 -18.72 -16.54
CA GLY A 182 5.01 -18.25 -15.42
C GLY A 182 5.45 -16.86 -14.96
N LEU A 183 4.85 -16.39 -13.87
CA LEU A 183 5.36 -15.30 -13.01
C LEU A 183 5.83 -15.97 -11.69
N ALA A 184 6.81 -15.49 -10.97
CA ALA A 184 7.10 -15.97 -9.62
C ALA A 184 6.05 -15.50 -8.60
N ALA A 185 5.87 -16.25 -7.51
CA ALA A 185 5.09 -15.81 -6.37
C ALA A 185 5.72 -14.54 -5.73
N ALA A 186 4.88 -13.59 -5.32
CA ALA A 186 5.35 -12.36 -4.67
C ALA A 186 5.48 -12.54 -3.14
N ASN A 187 6.51 -11.93 -2.54
CA ASN A 187 6.68 -11.83 -1.09
C ASN A 187 6.78 -10.34 -0.67
N PRO A 188 5.66 -9.60 -0.66
CA PRO A 188 5.67 -8.15 -0.46
C PRO A 188 5.69 -7.78 1.03
N ASP A 189 6.18 -6.57 1.34
CA ASP A 189 6.21 -6.04 2.71
C ASP A 189 4.80 -5.82 3.31
N ARG A 190 4.72 -5.65 4.63
CA ARG A 190 3.46 -5.46 5.37
C ARG A 190 2.62 -4.31 4.80
N GLY A 191 1.30 -4.50 4.72
CA GLY A 191 0.36 -3.52 4.18
C GLY A 191 0.35 -3.47 2.64
N THR A 192 0.98 -4.44 2.00
CA THR A 192 1.04 -4.57 0.54
C THR A 192 0.32 -5.82 0.08
N LEU A 193 -0.52 -5.67 -0.94
CA LEU A 193 -1.23 -6.75 -1.60
C LEU A 193 -0.81 -6.82 -3.06
N VAL A 194 -0.43 -8.02 -3.50
CA VAL A 194 -0.16 -8.30 -4.91
C VAL A 194 -1.21 -9.28 -5.42
N ALA A 195 -2.01 -8.87 -6.40
CA ALA A 195 -3.03 -9.71 -7.01
C ALA A 195 -2.63 -10.09 -8.43
N PHE A 196 -2.73 -11.37 -8.75
CA PHE A 196 -2.48 -11.91 -10.08
C PHE A 196 -3.78 -12.43 -10.69
N ALA A 197 -3.99 -12.14 -11.97
CA ALA A 197 -5.16 -12.63 -12.71
C ALA A 197 -5.25 -14.15 -12.83
N ALA A 198 -4.12 -14.87 -12.69
CA ALA A 198 -4.06 -16.33 -12.72
C ALA A 198 -2.98 -16.86 -11.77
N LYS A 199 -3.22 -18.01 -11.13
CA LYS A 199 -2.25 -18.73 -10.28
C LYS A 199 -1.12 -19.36 -11.09
N ASP A 200 -0.07 -19.79 -10.40
CA ASP A 200 1.13 -20.33 -11.05
C ASP A 200 0.82 -21.51 -11.99
N GLY A 201 1.44 -21.49 -13.17
CA GLY A 201 1.19 -22.46 -14.25
C GLY A 201 -0.15 -22.33 -14.99
N GLN A 202 -0.95 -21.28 -14.76
CA GLN A 202 -2.17 -20.98 -15.54
C GLN A 202 -2.05 -19.69 -16.37
N VAL A 203 -2.77 -19.64 -17.48
CA VAL A 203 -2.81 -18.51 -18.41
C VAL A 203 -4.02 -17.63 -18.10
N ALA A 204 -3.82 -16.33 -17.96
CA ALA A 204 -4.91 -15.37 -17.92
C ALA A 204 -5.63 -15.35 -19.27
N LEU A 205 -6.96 -15.47 -19.28
CA LEU A 205 -7.73 -15.50 -20.51
C LEU A 205 -8.11 -14.08 -20.90
N ASP A 206 -7.75 -13.64 -22.10
CA ASP A 206 -8.14 -12.31 -22.59
C ASP A 206 -9.65 -12.20 -22.85
N GLY A 207 -10.34 -13.33 -23.09
CA GLY A 207 -11.75 -13.37 -23.44
C GLY A 207 -12.05 -13.04 -24.91
N ASN A 208 -13.29 -13.27 -25.34
CA ASN A 208 -13.63 -13.30 -26.78
C ASN A 208 -14.06 -11.93 -27.37
N ARG A 209 -14.49 -10.95 -26.55
CA ARG A 209 -14.78 -9.54 -26.91
C ARG A 209 -14.87 -8.66 -25.65
N GLY A 210 -14.24 -7.48 -25.65
CA GLY A 210 -14.38 -6.47 -24.59
C GLY A 210 -13.25 -6.55 -23.56
N ASN A 211 -13.60 -6.56 -22.28
CA ASN A 211 -12.65 -6.68 -21.17
C ASN A 211 -12.41 -8.15 -20.79
N SER A 212 -11.24 -8.46 -20.24
CA SER A 212 -10.87 -9.78 -19.71
C SER A 212 -11.83 -10.23 -18.59
N PRO A 213 -12.06 -11.54 -18.37
CA PRO A 213 -12.84 -12.05 -17.25
C PRO A 213 -12.37 -11.49 -15.90
N TYR A 214 -11.05 -11.39 -15.71
CA TYR A 214 -10.46 -10.85 -14.49
C TYR A 214 -10.75 -9.35 -14.34
N ALA A 215 -10.47 -8.54 -15.36
CA ALA A 215 -10.74 -7.11 -15.34
C ALA A 215 -12.23 -6.81 -15.11
N ARG A 216 -13.15 -7.56 -15.75
CA ARG A 216 -14.59 -7.42 -15.52
C ARG A 216 -15.00 -7.73 -14.10
N ALA A 217 -14.55 -8.86 -13.56
CA ALA A 217 -14.84 -9.23 -12.18
C ALA A 217 -14.28 -8.19 -11.21
N LEU A 218 -13.06 -7.70 -11.45
CA LEU A 218 -12.41 -6.68 -10.66
C LEU A 218 -13.21 -5.38 -10.64
N MET A 219 -13.58 -4.85 -11.82
CA MET A 219 -14.40 -3.64 -11.94
C MET A 219 -15.75 -3.78 -11.22
N ASP A 220 -16.45 -4.91 -11.40
CA ASP A 220 -17.72 -5.17 -10.72
C ASP A 220 -17.58 -5.17 -9.20
N LYS A 221 -16.54 -5.82 -8.65
CA LYS A 221 -16.38 -5.90 -7.18
C LYS A 221 -15.81 -4.62 -6.58
N MET A 222 -14.90 -3.91 -7.26
CA MET A 222 -14.33 -2.65 -6.79
C MET A 222 -15.38 -1.55 -6.63
N ALA A 223 -16.39 -1.54 -7.50
CA ALA A 223 -17.47 -0.56 -7.45
C ALA A 223 -18.42 -0.77 -6.26
N LYS A 224 -18.42 -1.95 -5.62
CA LYS A 224 -19.38 -2.30 -4.55
C LYS A 224 -19.10 -1.53 -3.25
N PRO A 225 -20.03 -0.68 -2.79
CA PRO A 225 -19.83 0.07 -1.57
C PRO A 225 -19.72 -0.83 -0.33
N GLY A 226 -18.77 -0.53 0.57
CA GLY A 226 -18.61 -1.24 1.83
C GLY A 226 -18.20 -2.71 1.69
N LEU A 227 -17.64 -3.12 0.56
CA LEU A 227 -17.06 -4.45 0.40
C LEU A 227 -15.61 -4.45 0.89
N GLU A 228 -15.34 -5.16 1.98
CA GLU A 228 -13.98 -5.30 2.53
C GLU A 228 -13.05 -5.95 1.49
N ILE A 229 -11.82 -5.45 1.38
CA ILE A 229 -10.90 -5.78 0.29
C ILE A 229 -10.52 -7.26 0.18
N SER A 230 -10.30 -7.97 1.29
CA SER A 230 -10.02 -9.41 1.26
C SER A 230 -11.24 -10.21 0.79
N LEU A 231 -12.44 -9.80 1.20
CA LEU A 231 -13.70 -10.36 0.67
C LEU A 231 -13.91 -10.00 -0.80
N MET A 232 -13.52 -8.80 -1.22
CA MET A 232 -13.59 -8.35 -2.61
C MET A 232 -12.76 -9.25 -3.52
N PHE A 233 -11.48 -9.46 -3.22
CA PHE A 233 -10.62 -10.31 -4.04
C PHE A 233 -11.07 -11.78 -4.06
N ARG A 234 -11.67 -12.28 -2.98
CA ARG A 234 -12.34 -13.58 -3.03
C ARG A 234 -13.50 -13.58 -4.02
N GLN A 235 -14.39 -12.60 -3.93
CA GLN A 235 -15.53 -12.50 -4.85
C GLN A 235 -15.09 -12.31 -6.31
N VAL A 236 -13.94 -11.68 -6.54
CA VAL A 236 -13.29 -11.62 -7.86
C VAL A 236 -12.87 -13.03 -8.30
N ARG A 237 -12.13 -13.75 -7.47
CA ARG A 237 -11.69 -15.12 -7.76
C ARG A 237 -12.88 -16.04 -8.07
N ASP A 238 -13.90 -16.03 -7.23
CA ASP A 238 -15.08 -16.90 -7.38
C ASP A 238 -15.85 -16.57 -8.67
N ALA A 239 -15.93 -15.28 -9.04
CA ALA A 239 -16.55 -14.86 -10.30
C ALA A 239 -15.74 -15.32 -11.53
N VAL A 240 -14.41 -15.19 -11.50
CA VAL A 240 -13.53 -15.63 -12.59
C VAL A 240 -13.54 -17.14 -12.75
N LEU A 241 -13.49 -17.90 -11.66
CA LEU A 241 -13.61 -19.37 -11.70
C LEU A 241 -14.92 -19.80 -12.34
N ASN A 242 -16.04 -19.17 -11.96
CA ASN A 242 -17.35 -19.47 -12.51
C ASN A 242 -17.45 -19.12 -14.00
N GLU A 243 -16.94 -17.95 -14.40
CA GLU A 243 -16.99 -17.49 -15.79
C GLU A 243 -16.10 -18.31 -16.73
N THR A 244 -14.92 -18.70 -16.25
CA THR A 244 -13.93 -19.43 -17.05
C THR A 244 -14.07 -20.95 -16.95
N GLY A 245 -15.05 -21.46 -16.19
CA GLY A 245 -15.21 -22.90 -15.96
C GLY A 245 -14.01 -23.53 -15.24
N ASN A 246 -13.41 -22.80 -14.30
CA ASN A 246 -12.19 -23.15 -13.55
C ASN A 246 -10.89 -23.19 -14.37
N LEU A 247 -10.86 -22.58 -15.56
CA LEU A 247 -9.65 -22.48 -16.38
C LEU A 247 -8.67 -21.41 -15.88
N GLN A 248 -9.19 -20.39 -15.19
CA GLN A 248 -8.40 -19.30 -14.62
C GLN A 248 -8.76 -19.11 -13.14
N GLU A 249 -7.75 -19.19 -12.28
CA GLU A 249 -7.91 -18.94 -10.85
C GLU A 249 -7.06 -17.75 -10.41
N PRO A 250 -7.65 -16.57 -10.13
CA PRO A 250 -6.92 -15.45 -9.57
C PRO A 250 -6.32 -15.76 -8.19
N HIS A 251 -5.17 -15.15 -7.90
CA HIS A 251 -4.46 -15.35 -6.64
C HIS A 251 -3.98 -14.03 -6.04
N THR A 252 -4.02 -13.93 -4.71
CA THR A 252 -3.53 -12.75 -3.97
C THR A 252 -2.44 -13.14 -2.99
N TYR A 253 -1.37 -12.37 -2.95
CA TYR A 253 -0.27 -12.47 -2.00
C TYR A 253 -0.16 -11.20 -1.17
N GLY A 254 0.42 -11.32 0.02
CA GLY A 254 0.77 -10.19 0.87
C GLY A 254 0.06 -10.17 2.22
N SER A 255 0.40 -9.16 3.01
CA SER A 255 0.01 -9.06 4.41
C SER A 255 -0.92 -7.86 4.62
N LEU A 256 -2.19 -8.19 4.86
CA LEU A 256 -3.25 -7.32 5.37
C LEU A 256 -2.87 -6.72 6.73
N SER A 257 -2.93 -5.40 6.95
CA SER A 257 -3.05 -4.91 8.33
C SER A 257 -4.38 -5.38 8.93
N GLY A 258 -4.45 -5.45 10.25
CA GLY A 258 -5.66 -5.80 10.96
C GLY A 258 -6.75 -4.75 10.81
N THR A 259 -6.52 -3.54 10.30
CA THR A 259 -7.60 -2.57 9.99
C THR A 259 -8.28 -2.94 8.68
N PRO A 260 -9.63 -3.02 8.60
CA PRO A 260 -10.31 -3.39 7.37
C PRO A 260 -10.26 -2.23 6.39
N PHE A 261 -10.30 -2.56 5.09
CA PHE A 261 -10.14 -1.57 4.04
C PHE A 261 -11.19 -1.73 2.94
N TYR A 262 -11.63 -0.60 2.37
CA TYR A 262 -12.73 -0.53 1.41
C TYR A 262 -12.38 0.38 0.23
N LEU A 263 -12.55 -0.10 -0.99
CA LEU A 263 -12.23 0.67 -2.21
C LEU A 263 -13.33 1.65 -2.61
N SER A 264 -14.60 1.29 -2.43
CA SER A 264 -15.77 2.12 -2.74
C SER A 264 -16.60 2.39 -1.48
N GLY A 265 -16.89 3.68 -1.24
CA GLY A 265 -17.85 4.19 -0.26
C GLY A 265 -17.60 3.87 1.22
N ALA A 266 -17.59 4.93 2.04
CA ALA A 266 -18.56 4.98 3.12
C ALA A 266 -19.82 5.61 2.52
N LEU A 267 -21.01 5.04 2.76
CA LEU A 267 -22.28 5.61 2.30
C LEU A 267 -22.37 7.10 2.68
N GLU A 268 -22.97 7.94 1.82
CA GLU A 268 -23.20 9.38 2.09
C GLU A 268 -23.57 9.62 3.56
N GLY A 269 -22.73 10.39 4.25
CA GLY A 269 -22.93 10.75 5.67
C GLY A 269 -22.22 9.88 6.71
N GLN A 270 -21.42 8.89 6.31
CA GLN A 270 -20.51 8.20 7.25
C GLN A 270 -19.08 8.74 7.11
N PRO A 271 -18.39 9.06 8.23
CA PRO A 271 -17.01 9.54 8.18
C PRO A 271 -16.13 8.48 7.53
N ASP A 272 -15.20 8.98 6.71
CA ASP A 272 -14.16 8.17 6.08
C ASP A 272 -13.50 7.27 7.13
N ILE A 273 -13.42 5.98 6.79
CA ILE A 273 -13.03 4.92 7.71
C ILE A 273 -11.49 4.91 7.91
N SER A 274 -10.79 5.78 7.21
CA SER A 274 -9.35 5.94 7.15
C SER A 274 -8.77 6.60 8.43
N GLY A 275 -9.01 6.04 9.62
CA GLY A 275 -8.33 6.50 10.85
C GLY A 275 -9.01 6.19 12.18
N GLY A 276 -10.09 5.40 12.19
CA GLY A 276 -10.74 4.97 13.43
C GLY A 276 -10.05 3.78 14.09
N GLU A 277 -10.17 3.65 15.42
CA GLU A 277 -9.76 2.46 16.17
C GLU A 277 -10.24 1.18 15.47
N PRO A 278 -9.37 0.18 15.22
CA PRO A 278 -9.72 -1.03 14.48
C PRO A 278 -11.01 -1.69 14.99
N ALA A 279 -11.20 -1.75 16.30
CA ALA A 279 -12.39 -2.27 16.97
C ALA A 279 -13.70 -1.60 16.49
N LYS A 280 -13.74 -0.27 16.47
CA LYS A 280 -14.90 0.51 15.97
C LYS A 280 -15.12 0.30 14.48
N THR A 281 -14.03 0.17 13.73
CA THR A 281 -14.12 0.01 12.29
C THR A 281 -14.67 -1.36 11.90
N TRP A 282 -14.15 -2.45 12.46
CA TRP A 282 -14.68 -3.80 12.19
C TRP A 282 -16.10 -4.00 12.71
N SER A 283 -16.48 -3.30 13.78
CA SER A 283 -17.84 -3.36 14.32
C SER A 283 -18.91 -2.91 13.32
N LYS A 284 -18.54 -2.09 12.32
CA LYS A 284 -19.44 -1.66 11.23
C LYS A 284 -19.67 -2.73 10.16
N LEU A 285 -18.96 -3.85 10.21
CA LEU A 285 -19.04 -4.91 9.21
C LEU A 285 -20.45 -5.53 9.20
N ARG A 286 -20.97 -5.77 7.99
CA ARG A 286 -22.31 -6.33 7.82
C ARG A 286 -22.37 -7.80 8.30
N PRO A 287 -23.53 -8.29 8.77
CA PRO A 287 -23.66 -9.67 9.25
C PRO A 287 -23.29 -10.76 8.23
N ASP A 288 -23.55 -10.53 6.94
CA ASP A 288 -23.17 -11.43 5.84
C ASP A 288 -21.64 -11.53 5.71
N GLN A 289 -20.94 -10.41 5.86
CA GLN A 289 -19.49 -10.34 5.80
C GLN A 289 -18.84 -10.95 7.05
N GLU A 290 -19.40 -10.76 8.25
CA GLU A 290 -18.91 -11.44 9.45
C GLU A 290 -18.99 -12.97 9.30
N SER A 291 -20.10 -13.48 8.73
CA SER A 291 -20.25 -14.91 8.45
C SER A 291 -19.16 -15.43 7.49
N GLN A 292 -18.77 -14.60 6.51
CA GLN A 292 -17.65 -14.92 5.62
C GLN A 292 -16.30 -14.88 6.35
N LEU A 293 -16.08 -13.94 7.27
CA LEU A 293 -14.88 -13.91 8.11
C LEU A 293 -14.80 -15.14 9.03
N LEU A 294 -15.90 -15.58 9.62
CA LEU A 294 -15.93 -16.79 10.45
C LEU A 294 -15.54 -18.03 9.64
N ALA A 295 -16.08 -18.19 8.44
CA ALA A 295 -15.71 -19.28 7.54
C ALA A 295 -14.21 -19.24 7.18
N LEU A 296 -13.64 -18.04 7.03
CA LEU A 296 -12.22 -17.89 6.74
C LEU A 296 -11.30 -18.16 7.92
N ALA A 297 -11.68 -17.68 9.10
CA ALA A 297 -10.97 -17.98 10.33
C ALA A 297 -10.90 -19.50 10.54
N GLN A 298 -11.98 -20.24 10.26
CA GLN A 298 -11.97 -21.71 10.29
C GLN A 298 -10.99 -22.34 9.29
N LEU A 299 -10.75 -21.69 8.15
CA LEU A 299 -9.75 -22.09 7.16
C LEU A 299 -8.32 -21.62 7.49
N GLY A 300 -8.15 -20.91 8.61
CA GLY A 300 -6.84 -20.44 9.10
C GLY A 300 -6.44 -19.04 8.64
N ASP A 301 -7.36 -18.25 8.10
CA ASP A 301 -7.07 -16.86 7.70
C ASP A 301 -6.87 -15.98 8.94
N THR A 302 -5.62 -15.60 9.19
CA THR A 302 -5.23 -14.83 10.39
C THR A 302 -5.80 -13.41 10.40
N ARG A 303 -6.02 -12.82 9.22
CA ARG A 303 -6.64 -11.50 9.11
C ARG A 303 -8.11 -11.51 9.52
N SER A 304 -8.85 -12.53 9.12
CA SER A 304 -10.24 -12.71 9.54
C SER A 304 -10.33 -12.94 11.04
N MET A 305 -9.41 -13.72 11.61
CA MET A 305 -9.29 -13.88 13.06
C MET A 305 -9.05 -12.55 13.77
N LEU A 306 -8.10 -11.73 13.28
CA LEU A 306 -7.86 -10.37 13.79
C LEU A 306 -9.11 -9.49 13.72
N GLY A 307 -9.79 -9.48 12.57
CA GLY A 307 -11.00 -8.68 12.40
C GLY A 307 -12.12 -9.11 13.35
N LEU A 308 -12.32 -10.42 13.52
CA LEU A 308 -13.25 -10.97 14.50
C LEU A 308 -12.86 -10.59 15.93
N ALA A 309 -11.58 -10.69 16.29
CA ALA A 309 -11.07 -10.27 17.61
C ALA A 309 -11.37 -8.79 17.88
N TYR A 310 -11.10 -7.90 16.93
CA TYR A 310 -11.39 -6.48 17.08
C TYR A 310 -12.88 -6.18 17.26
N ILE A 311 -13.78 -6.90 16.56
CA ILE A 311 -15.23 -6.80 16.82
C ILE A 311 -15.52 -7.17 18.28
N ARG A 312 -14.94 -8.27 18.76
CA ARG A 312 -15.14 -8.79 20.12
C ARG A 312 -14.48 -7.92 21.20
N LEU A 313 -13.53 -7.06 20.85
CA LEU A 313 -12.89 -6.10 21.76
C LEU A 313 -13.59 -4.74 21.82
N ASN A 314 -14.57 -4.45 20.97
CA ASN A 314 -15.28 -3.17 21.01
C ASN A 314 -16.37 -3.18 22.10
N PRO A 315 -16.24 -2.42 23.21
CA PRO A 315 -17.24 -2.42 24.28
C PRO A 315 -18.60 -1.84 23.86
N GLU A 316 -18.64 -1.08 22.77
CA GLU A 316 -19.87 -0.49 22.21
C GLU A 316 -20.62 -1.45 21.27
N ASP A 317 -20.00 -2.58 20.88
CA ASP A 317 -20.60 -3.54 19.97
C ASP A 317 -21.42 -4.61 20.74
N PRO A 318 -22.62 -4.99 20.30
CA PRO A 318 -23.41 -6.06 20.93
C PRO A 318 -22.69 -7.42 20.97
N ARG A 319 -21.68 -7.63 20.13
CA ARG A 319 -20.85 -8.83 20.06
C ARG A 319 -19.63 -8.76 20.99
N PHE A 320 -19.50 -7.74 21.84
CA PHE A 320 -18.40 -7.61 22.79
C PHE A 320 -18.22 -8.89 23.63
N ASP A 321 -17.05 -9.51 23.50
CA ASP A 321 -16.65 -10.72 24.21
C ASP A 321 -15.11 -10.81 24.23
N PRO A 322 -14.44 -10.17 25.20
CA PRO A 322 -12.99 -10.18 25.29
C PRO A 322 -12.37 -11.59 25.36
N ALA A 323 -13.07 -12.57 25.93
CA ALA A 323 -12.55 -13.94 26.01
C ALA A 323 -12.56 -14.60 24.62
N ALA A 324 -13.61 -14.39 23.82
CA ALA A 324 -13.62 -14.81 22.42
C ALA A 324 -12.56 -14.08 21.59
N ALA A 325 -12.29 -12.81 21.88
CA ALA A 325 -11.20 -12.07 21.22
C ALA A 325 -9.84 -12.71 21.50
N VAL A 326 -9.54 -13.06 22.75
CA VAL A 326 -8.31 -13.77 23.13
C VAL A 326 -8.19 -15.06 22.33
N SER A 327 -9.24 -15.87 22.21
CA SER A 327 -9.20 -17.12 21.43
C SER A 327 -8.85 -16.88 19.95
N PHE A 328 -9.45 -15.89 19.30
CA PHE A 328 -9.10 -15.55 17.91
C PHE A 328 -7.65 -15.07 17.78
N LEU A 329 -7.17 -14.27 18.73
CA LEU A 329 -5.80 -13.75 18.73
C LEU A 329 -4.78 -14.85 19.03
N GLU A 330 -5.07 -15.80 19.92
CA GLU A 330 -4.23 -16.97 20.16
C GLU A 330 -4.08 -17.82 18.90
N ASP A 331 -5.19 -18.11 18.21
CA ASP A 331 -5.18 -18.86 16.95
C ASP A 331 -4.37 -18.12 15.85
N ALA A 332 -4.57 -16.81 15.72
CA ALA A 332 -3.85 -16.00 14.74
C ALA A 332 -2.36 -15.86 15.09
N ALA A 333 -2.01 -15.69 16.37
CA ALA A 333 -0.65 -15.60 16.86
C ALA A 333 0.11 -16.94 16.67
N ALA A 334 -0.56 -18.07 16.92
CA ALA A 334 -0.02 -19.41 16.68
C ALA A 334 0.27 -19.68 15.19
N LYS A 335 -0.46 -18.99 14.30
CA LYS A 335 -0.25 -18.99 12.85
C LYS A 335 0.76 -17.94 12.37
N GLY A 336 1.45 -17.27 13.29
CA GLY A 336 2.52 -16.33 12.98
C GLY A 336 2.05 -14.93 12.60
N SER A 337 0.85 -14.49 13.03
CA SER A 337 0.46 -13.09 12.86
C SER A 337 1.15 -12.20 13.90
N PRO A 338 2.09 -11.31 13.53
CA PRO A 338 2.76 -10.44 14.48
C PRO A 338 1.81 -9.39 15.08
N GLU A 339 0.79 -8.97 14.34
CA GLU A 339 -0.24 -8.07 14.85
C GLU A 339 -1.06 -8.76 15.95
N ALA A 340 -1.44 -10.03 15.72
CA ALA A 340 -2.17 -10.78 16.74
C ALA A 340 -1.31 -11.03 17.99
N GLN A 341 -0.01 -11.26 17.82
CA GLN A 341 0.92 -11.38 18.94
C GLN A 341 0.98 -10.08 19.76
N MET A 342 1.12 -8.92 19.11
CA MET A 342 1.12 -7.63 19.81
C MET A 342 -0.22 -7.36 20.53
N GLU A 343 -1.35 -7.57 19.85
CA GLU A 343 -2.67 -7.34 20.46
C GLU A 343 -2.91 -8.30 21.64
N LEU A 344 -2.54 -9.57 21.49
CA LEU A 344 -2.61 -10.54 22.58
C LEU A 344 -1.69 -10.15 23.74
N ALA A 345 -0.50 -9.59 23.48
CA ALA A 345 0.40 -9.07 24.50
C ALA A 345 -0.28 -7.98 25.35
N LYS A 346 -0.97 -7.03 24.70
CA LYS A 346 -1.75 -5.97 25.36
C LYS A 346 -2.86 -6.55 26.25
N LEU A 347 -3.55 -7.60 25.78
CA LEU A 347 -4.59 -8.26 26.57
C LEU A 347 -4.04 -8.97 27.82
N PHE A 348 -2.89 -9.66 27.71
CA PHE A 348 -2.21 -10.25 28.87
C PHE A 348 -1.63 -9.20 29.82
N GLU A 349 -1.13 -8.09 29.30
CA GLU A 349 -0.63 -6.97 30.10
C GLU A 349 -1.75 -6.33 30.94
N GLN A 350 -2.95 -6.22 30.38
CA GLN A 350 -4.09 -5.53 31.00
C GLN A 350 -5.07 -6.48 31.72
N GLY A 351 -4.97 -7.81 31.49
CA GLY A 351 -5.93 -8.79 32.01
C GLY A 351 -7.32 -8.70 31.37
N ILE A 352 -7.41 -8.34 30.09
CA ILE A 352 -8.68 -8.17 29.36
C ILE A 352 -9.05 -9.48 28.66
N GLY A 353 -10.12 -10.14 29.13
CA GLY A 353 -10.57 -11.42 28.58
C GLY A 353 -9.71 -12.63 28.96
N VAL A 354 -8.60 -12.40 29.66
CA VAL A 354 -7.62 -13.38 30.12
C VAL A 354 -7.01 -12.93 31.46
N GLU A 355 -6.47 -13.85 32.25
CA GLU A 355 -5.72 -13.49 33.46
C GLU A 355 -4.45 -12.70 33.09
N GLN A 356 -4.13 -11.68 33.89
CA GLN A 356 -2.96 -10.84 33.66
C GLN A 356 -1.67 -11.67 33.80
N ASP A 357 -0.81 -11.64 32.78
CA ASP A 357 0.48 -12.33 32.77
C ASP A 357 1.54 -11.47 32.06
N GLU A 358 2.31 -10.73 32.86
CA GLU A 358 3.36 -9.84 32.35
C GLU A 358 4.45 -10.59 31.58
N LYS A 359 4.80 -11.81 32.01
CA LYS A 359 5.83 -12.60 31.36
C LYS A 359 5.36 -13.02 29.98
N ARG A 360 4.12 -13.47 29.88
CA ARG A 360 3.51 -13.87 28.60
C ARG A 360 3.36 -12.67 27.67
N ALA A 361 2.93 -11.51 28.18
CA ALA A 361 2.87 -10.28 27.41
C ALA A 361 4.25 -9.91 26.82
N LEU A 362 5.31 -9.95 27.63
CA LEU A 362 6.66 -9.65 27.16
C LEU A 362 7.16 -10.64 26.10
N GLU A 363 6.87 -11.93 26.23
CA GLU A 363 7.21 -12.94 25.21
C GLU A 363 6.54 -12.63 23.86
N LEU A 364 5.26 -12.22 23.90
CA LEU A 364 4.49 -11.89 22.71
C LEU A 364 4.94 -10.57 22.05
N TYR A 365 5.22 -9.52 22.84
CA TYR A 365 5.82 -8.29 22.31
C TYR A 365 7.15 -8.55 21.59
N ARG A 366 8.01 -9.41 22.17
CA ARG A 366 9.27 -9.81 21.53
C ARG A 366 9.04 -10.59 20.23
N ALA A 367 8.12 -11.54 20.22
CA ALA A 367 7.80 -12.32 19.03
C ALA A 367 7.31 -11.45 17.87
N ALA A 368 6.48 -10.43 18.16
CA ALA A 368 6.04 -9.47 17.17
C ALA A 368 7.19 -8.56 16.70
N ALA A 369 8.00 -8.05 17.63
CA ALA A 369 9.15 -7.21 17.32
C ALA A 369 10.24 -7.94 16.49
N ASP A 370 10.47 -9.23 16.73
CA ASP A 370 11.41 -10.06 15.98
C ASP A 370 10.99 -10.23 14.51
N GLN A 371 9.69 -10.09 14.22
CA GLN A 371 9.12 -10.07 12.86
C GLN A 371 9.09 -8.66 12.23
N ASN A 372 9.83 -7.69 12.81
CA ASN A 372 9.84 -6.29 12.36
C ASN A 372 8.46 -5.62 12.41
N PHE A 373 7.59 -6.02 13.35
CA PHE A 373 6.32 -5.35 13.56
C PHE A 373 6.54 -4.00 14.23
N ALA A 374 6.55 -2.93 13.43
CA ALA A 374 7.02 -1.61 13.83
C ALA A 374 6.42 -1.09 15.14
N ASP A 375 5.11 -1.28 15.36
CA ASP A 375 4.43 -0.88 16.60
C ASP A 375 4.93 -1.69 17.82
N ALA A 376 5.16 -2.99 17.66
CA ALA A 376 5.70 -3.83 18.74
C ALA A 376 7.19 -3.54 19.01
N VAL A 377 7.96 -3.19 17.98
CA VAL A 377 9.35 -2.71 18.15
C VAL A 377 9.35 -1.43 18.98
N ASN A 378 8.46 -0.48 18.67
CA ASN A 378 8.28 0.76 19.42
C ASN A 378 7.82 0.52 20.87
N ASP A 379 6.78 -0.30 21.07
CA ASP A 379 6.25 -0.65 22.40
C ASP A 379 7.33 -1.34 23.25
N LEU A 380 8.12 -2.25 22.67
CA LEU A 380 9.25 -2.88 23.34
C LEU A 380 10.34 -1.85 23.71
N GLY A 381 10.56 -0.84 22.87
CA GLY A 381 11.44 0.30 23.16
C GLY A 381 10.99 1.05 24.41
N PHE A 382 9.68 1.37 24.52
CA PHE A 382 9.11 1.99 25.71
C PHE A 382 9.23 1.11 26.97
N LEU A 383 9.00 -0.20 26.84
CA LEU A 383 9.17 -1.15 27.95
C LEU A 383 10.61 -1.18 28.47
N TYR A 384 11.61 -1.12 27.58
CA TYR A 384 13.01 -1.00 27.97
C TYR A 384 13.36 0.39 28.52
N TYR A 385 12.74 1.45 28.02
CA TYR A 385 13.02 2.80 28.50
C TYR A 385 12.58 3.01 29.95
N HIS A 386 11.36 2.55 30.29
CA HIS A 386 10.79 2.73 31.63
C HIS A 386 11.07 1.56 32.58
N GLY A 387 11.35 0.36 32.06
CA GLY A 387 11.37 -0.87 32.84
C GLY A 387 9.94 -1.34 33.16
N GLY A 388 9.34 -2.13 32.25
CA GLY A 388 8.00 -2.71 32.39
C GLY A 388 7.98 -4.23 32.16
N LEU A 389 6.90 -4.90 32.59
CA LEU A 389 6.70 -6.34 32.42
C LEU A 389 7.86 -7.20 32.95
N GLY A 390 8.41 -6.83 34.11
CA GLY A 390 9.57 -7.48 34.72
C GLY A 390 10.93 -7.14 34.08
N LEU A 391 10.99 -6.27 33.07
CA LEU A 391 12.24 -5.72 32.54
C LEU A 391 12.84 -4.66 33.47
N ARG A 392 14.17 -4.64 33.55
CA ARG A 392 14.89 -3.47 34.05
C ARG A 392 15.04 -2.45 32.92
N ALA A 393 15.01 -1.18 33.30
CA ALA A 393 15.26 -0.10 32.36
C ALA A 393 16.66 -0.24 31.72
N ASP A 394 16.72 -0.12 30.39
CA ASP A 394 17.91 -0.16 29.56
C ASP A 394 17.76 0.88 28.44
N VAL A 395 18.30 2.07 28.69
CA VAL A 395 18.15 3.22 27.77
C VAL A 395 18.85 2.95 26.45
N THR A 396 20.04 2.33 26.45
CA THR A 396 20.77 2.02 25.22
C THR A 396 19.93 1.11 24.32
N LYS A 397 19.37 0.04 24.89
CA LYS A 397 18.51 -0.86 24.14
C LYS A 397 17.20 -0.21 23.68
N ALA A 398 16.63 0.68 24.49
CA ALA A 398 15.45 1.44 24.09
C ALA A 398 15.73 2.33 22.87
N LEU A 399 16.87 3.03 22.86
CA LEU A 399 17.27 3.89 21.73
C LEU A 399 17.48 3.09 20.44
N GLU A 400 18.11 1.90 20.51
CA GLU A 400 18.25 0.99 19.37
C GLU A 400 16.89 0.55 18.80
N LEU A 401 15.92 0.27 19.69
CA LEU A 401 14.56 -0.12 19.29
C LEU A 401 13.78 1.05 18.69
N PHE A 402 13.93 2.26 19.24
CA PHE A 402 13.30 3.46 18.67
C PHE A 402 13.85 3.79 17.28
N GLU A 403 15.16 3.67 17.07
CA GLU A 403 15.78 3.80 15.75
C GLU A 403 15.19 2.78 14.78
N ARG A 404 15.17 1.50 15.16
CA ARG A 404 14.62 0.43 14.33
C ARG A 404 13.14 0.66 14.00
N ALA A 405 12.32 1.10 14.94
CA ALA A 405 10.92 1.42 14.70
C ALA A 405 10.75 2.62 13.75
N ALA A 406 11.59 3.64 13.88
CA ALA A 406 11.62 4.79 12.98
C ALA A 406 12.02 4.41 11.55
N ASP A 407 13.00 3.52 11.40
CA ASP A 407 13.45 2.97 10.11
C ASP A 407 12.38 2.06 9.48
N LEU A 408 11.60 1.35 10.31
CA LEU A 408 10.38 0.63 9.90
C LEU A 408 9.18 1.55 9.64
N ARG A 409 9.40 2.87 9.66
CA ARG A 409 8.41 3.92 9.32
C ARG A 409 7.21 3.99 10.25
N GLN A 410 7.39 3.62 11.52
CA GLN A 410 6.41 3.88 12.57
C GLN A 410 6.35 5.41 12.81
N PRO A 411 5.22 6.09 12.56
CA PRO A 411 5.16 7.57 12.54
C PRO A 411 5.58 8.23 13.85
N GLU A 412 5.11 7.72 14.98
CA GLU A 412 5.42 8.22 16.31
C GLU A 412 6.89 7.98 16.65
N ALA A 413 7.45 6.83 16.30
CA ALA A 413 8.86 6.51 16.49
C ALA A 413 9.76 7.41 15.64
N GLN A 414 9.39 7.70 14.38
CA GLN A 414 10.13 8.66 13.55
C GLN A 414 10.18 10.05 14.19
N PHE A 415 9.05 10.54 14.70
CA PHE A 415 8.99 11.81 15.40
C PHE A 415 9.79 11.82 16.69
N ASN A 416 9.61 10.81 17.54
CA ASN A 416 10.31 10.69 18.82
C ASN A 416 11.81 10.54 18.62
N PHE A 417 12.24 9.73 17.65
CA PHE A 417 13.65 9.54 17.32
C PHE A 417 14.28 10.82 16.78
N ALA A 418 13.56 11.61 15.98
CA ALA A 418 14.02 12.93 15.58
C ALA A 418 14.24 13.87 16.77
N ALA A 419 13.35 13.84 17.78
CA ALA A 419 13.51 14.62 19.00
C ALA A 419 14.74 14.16 19.82
N LEU A 420 14.94 12.84 19.95
CA LEU A 420 16.13 12.28 20.62
C LEU A 420 17.44 12.70 19.94
N ILE A 421 17.47 12.74 18.60
CA ILE A 421 18.62 13.24 17.83
C ILE A 421 18.83 14.74 18.09
N ASP A 422 17.76 15.54 18.04
CA ASP A 422 17.84 16.99 18.24
C ASP A 422 18.32 17.37 19.66
N ASP A 423 17.92 16.60 20.66
CA ASP A 423 18.37 16.72 22.06
C ASP A 423 19.81 16.24 22.27
N GLY A 424 20.45 15.65 21.24
CA GLY A 424 21.83 15.17 21.29
C GLY A 424 22.01 13.85 22.04
N LEU A 425 20.92 13.08 22.20
CA LEU A 425 20.96 11.77 22.87
C LEU A 425 21.45 10.65 21.96
N ILE A 426 21.61 10.92 20.66
CA ILE A 426 22.13 9.98 19.65
C ILE A 426 23.49 10.50 19.15
N PRO A 427 24.62 9.98 19.67
CA PRO A 427 25.95 10.58 19.47
C PRO A 427 26.39 10.74 18.01
N ASP A 428 25.95 9.86 17.12
CA ASP A 428 26.39 9.80 15.72
C ASP A 428 25.42 10.50 14.74
N LYS A 429 24.34 11.11 15.24
CA LYS A 429 23.33 11.78 14.43
C LYS A 429 23.22 13.26 14.80
N GLY A 430 22.84 14.09 13.84
CA GLY A 430 22.72 15.53 14.01
C GLY A 430 21.44 16.13 13.42
N PRO A 431 21.39 17.47 13.32
CA PRO A 431 20.20 18.19 12.85
C PRO A 431 19.67 17.75 11.48
N THR A 432 20.56 17.32 10.58
CA THR A 432 20.19 16.82 9.25
C THR A 432 19.42 15.50 9.36
N ASP A 433 19.87 14.59 10.22
CA ASP A 433 19.22 13.30 10.46
C ASP A 433 17.87 13.51 11.15
N ALA A 434 17.82 14.37 12.18
CA ALA A 434 16.57 14.76 12.85
C ALA A 434 15.56 15.32 11.84
N ALA A 435 15.96 16.24 10.97
CA ALA A 435 15.10 16.79 9.94
C ALA A 435 14.63 15.73 8.91
N GLY A 436 15.48 14.75 8.60
CA GLY A 436 15.12 13.60 7.75
C GLY A 436 13.99 12.77 8.37
N TYR A 437 14.12 12.39 9.64
CA TYR A 437 13.07 11.66 10.35
C TYR A 437 11.80 12.50 10.56
N LEU A 438 11.91 13.82 10.80
CA LEU A 438 10.72 14.70 10.86
C LEU A 438 9.99 14.80 9.52
N TYR A 439 10.74 14.91 8.42
CA TYR A 439 10.15 14.89 7.09
C TYR A 439 9.47 13.54 6.85
N ALA A 440 10.11 12.42 7.18
CA ALA A 440 9.52 11.09 7.03
C ALA A 440 8.24 10.91 7.87
N ALA A 441 8.24 11.38 9.13
CA ALA A 441 7.09 11.37 10.03
C ALA A 441 5.92 12.25 9.52
N LEU A 442 6.26 13.37 8.87
CA LEU A 442 5.28 14.21 8.19
C LEU A 442 4.68 13.50 6.96
N ARG A 443 5.52 12.82 6.18
CA ARG A 443 5.09 12.08 4.98
C ARG A 443 4.26 10.84 5.34
N SER A 444 4.49 10.20 6.49
CA SER A 444 3.71 9.04 6.94
C SER A 444 2.25 9.35 7.32
N GLY A 445 1.90 10.63 7.44
CA GLY A 445 0.49 11.07 7.60
C GLY A 445 0.01 11.19 9.04
N SER A 446 0.91 11.17 10.03
CA SER A 446 0.53 11.42 11.42
C SER A 446 0.04 12.86 11.60
N GLN A 447 -1.26 13.01 11.89
CA GLN A 447 -1.89 14.31 12.14
C GLN A 447 -1.31 14.97 13.39
N ASP A 448 -0.93 14.18 14.40
CA ASP A 448 -0.31 14.69 15.61
C ASP A 448 1.06 15.30 15.32
N VAL A 449 1.87 14.63 14.50
CA VAL A 449 3.17 15.18 14.04
C VAL A 449 2.97 16.46 13.25
N LEU A 450 2.00 16.50 12.33
CA LEU A 450 1.65 17.72 11.59
C LEU A 450 1.26 18.86 12.55
N ASN A 451 0.37 18.61 13.51
CA ASN A 451 -0.07 19.61 14.48
C ASN A 451 1.09 20.11 15.34
N LEU A 452 1.93 19.21 15.85
CA LEU A 452 3.10 19.55 16.65
C LEU A 452 4.08 20.46 15.88
N LEU A 453 4.38 20.13 14.62
CA LEU A 453 5.27 20.94 13.78
C LEU A 453 4.66 22.33 13.47
N LEU A 454 3.34 22.43 13.34
CA LEU A 454 2.66 23.69 13.03
C LEU A 454 2.45 24.60 14.26
N GLU A 455 2.19 24.00 15.42
CA GLU A 455 1.82 24.71 16.65
C GLU A 455 3.00 24.93 17.60
N ARG A 456 3.93 23.98 17.68
CA ARG A 456 5.06 24.00 18.60
C ARG A 456 6.41 23.80 17.90
N PRO A 457 6.71 24.50 16.78
CA PRO A 457 7.93 24.27 16.03
C PRO A 457 9.22 24.49 16.84
N THR A 458 9.18 25.37 17.85
CA THR A 458 10.33 25.68 18.71
C THR A 458 10.73 24.57 19.67
N MET A 459 9.99 23.45 19.70
CA MET A 459 10.46 22.24 20.40
C MET A 459 11.71 21.66 19.74
N PHE A 460 11.93 21.93 18.46
CA PHE A 460 13.15 21.57 17.75
C PHE A 460 14.12 22.75 17.66
N SER A 461 15.41 22.43 17.75
CA SER A 461 16.50 23.38 17.65
C SER A 461 16.42 24.20 16.36
N LEU A 462 17.02 25.39 16.40
CA LEU A 462 17.11 26.25 15.21
C LEU A 462 17.76 25.52 14.03
N LYS A 463 18.79 24.71 14.29
CA LYS A 463 19.52 23.97 13.26
C LYS A 463 18.63 22.92 12.61
N THR A 464 17.89 22.14 13.41
CA THR A 464 16.98 21.11 12.87
C THR A 464 15.85 21.71 12.04
N ARG A 465 15.29 22.85 12.48
CA ARG A 465 14.29 23.58 11.68
C ARG A 465 14.85 24.10 10.35
N GLN A 466 16.10 24.55 10.32
CA GLN A 466 16.77 24.96 9.08
C GLN A 466 16.99 23.77 8.14
N GLU A 467 17.41 22.62 8.66
CA GLU A 467 17.55 21.40 7.87
C GLU A 467 16.18 20.90 7.35
N LEU A 468 15.10 21.04 8.13
CA LEU A 468 13.75 20.72 7.66
C LEU A 468 13.31 21.64 6.51
N GLN A 469 13.60 22.95 6.59
CA GLN A 469 13.36 23.87 5.48
C GLN A 469 14.16 23.52 4.23
N LYS A 470 15.41 23.03 4.38
CA LYS A 470 16.22 22.53 3.25
C LYS A 470 15.58 21.29 2.63
N GLN A 471 15.12 20.34 3.45
CA GLN A 471 14.41 19.15 2.95
C GLN A 471 13.16 19.56 2.16
N LEU A 472 12.30 20.42 2.72
CA LEU A 472 11.13 20.94 2.02
C LEU A 472 11.48 21.65 0.71
N LYS A 473 12.63 22.33 0.65
CA LYS A 473 13.11 22.99 -0.57
C LYS A 473 13.64 22.00 -1.61
N ASN A 474 14.31 20.93 -1.19
CA ASN A 474 14.83 19.88 -2.08
C ASN A 474 13.71 19.12 -2.80
N TYR A 475 12.53 19.03 -2.17
CA TYR A 475 11.32 18.45 -2.76
C TYR A 475 10.37 19.50 -3.36
N ASP A 476 10.88 20.70 -3.66
CA ASP A 476 10.14 21.81 -4.29
C ASP A 476 8.90 22.32 -3.53
N PHE A 477 8.71 21.94 -2.26
CA PHE A 477 7.61 22.46 -1.43
C PHE A 477 7.88 23.87 -0.89
N TYR A 478 9.14 24.30 -0.78
CA TYR A 478 9.52 25.55 -0.13
C TYR A 478 10.53 26.38 -0.94
N THR A 479 10.17 27.62 -1.27
CA THR A 479 11.03 28.56 -2.01
C THR A 479 11.63 29.67 -1.15
N GLY A 480 11.25 29.75 0.12
CA GLY A 480 11.68 30.80 1.04
C GLY A 480 13.13 30.69 1.52
N LYS A 481 13.48 31.54 2.48
CA LYS A 481 14.79 31.55 3.12
C LYS A 481 14.91 30.39 4.11
N ILE A 482 16.09 29.80 4.20
CA ILE A 482 16.46 28.85 5.25
C ILE A 482 16.96 29.65 6.45
N ASP A 483 16.08 29.93 7.39
CA ASP A 483 16.35 30.68 8.62
C ASP A 483 15.86 29.96 9.88
N GLY A 484 15.15 28.85 9.73
CA GLY A 484 14.54 28.05 10.76
C GLY A 484 13.19 28.57 11.22
N ASP A 485 12.75 29.75 10.76
CA ASP A 485 11.46 30.30 11.16
C ASP A 485 10.31 29.54 10.49
N ILE A 486 9.41 29.00 11.31
CA ILE A 486 8.24 28.26 10.83
C ILE A 486 7.06 29.23 10.67
N GLY A 487 7.29 30.27 9.85
CA GLY A 487 6.30 31.27 9.48
C GLY A 487 5.27 30.73 8.47
N PRO A 488 4.36 31.59 7.98
CA PRO A 488 3.27 31.17 7.09
C PRO A 488 3.72 30.41 5.84
N GLY A 489 4.86 30.78 5.24
CA GLY A 489 5.43 30.08 4.09
C GLY A 489 5.83 28.65 4.43
N THR A 490 6.66 28.46 5.46
CA THR A 490 7.08 27.13 5.91
C THR A 490 5.89 26.27 6.35
N LYS A 491 4.90 26.85 7.03
CA LYS A 491 3.67 26.14 7.42
C LYS A 491 2.88 25.62 6.22
N ARG A 492 2.76 26.42 5.15
CA ARG A 492 2.13 25.95 3.89
C ARG A 492 2.93 24.82 3.27
N SER A 493 4.26 24.92 3.23
CA SER A 493 5.12 23.85 2.72
C SER A 493 5.04 22.56 3.54
N ILE A 494 4.94 22.65 4.88
CA ILE A 494 4.72 21.49 5.76
C ILE A 494 3.37 20.84 5.45
N LYS A 495 2.30 21.63 5.27
CA LYS A 495 0.98 21.10 4.87
C LYS A 495 1.01 20.45 3.49
N ALA A 496 1.70 21.05 2.52
CA ALA A 496 1.88 20.50 1.18
C ALA A 496 2.68 19.19 1.21
N ALA A 497 3.76 19.14 1.99
CA ALA A 497 4.52 17.92 2.23
C ALA A 497 3.69 16.86 2.98
N TYR A 498 2.73 17.23 3.82
CA TYR A 498 1.75 16.28 4.35
C TYR A 498 0.74 15.79 3.29
N GLY A 499 0.61 16.47 2.15
CA GLY A 499 -0.37 16.12 1.11
C GLY A 499 -1.69 16.91 1.18
N LEU A 500 -1.79 17.94 2.03
CA LEU A 500 -2.93 18.86 2.01
C LEU A 500 -2.76 19.85 0.85
N LYS A 501 -3.71 19.86 -0.09
CA LYS A 501 -3.78 20.89 -1.15
C LYS A 501 -4.22 22.22 -0.54
N GLU A 502 -3.73 23.34 -1.09
CA GLU A 502 -4.25 24.66 -0.74
C GLU A 502 -5.74 24.74 -1.11
N GLY A 503 -6.56 25.22 -0.18
CA GLY A 503 -7.97 25.56 -0.40
C GLY A 503 -8.14 27.01 -0.80
#